data_AF-A0A1T3P3E2-F1
#
_entry.id   AF-A0A1T3P3E2-F1
#
_cell.length_a   1.000
_cell.length_b   1.000
_cell.length_c   1.000
_cell.angle_alpha   90.00
_cell.angle_beta   90.00
_cell.angle_gamma   90.00
#
_symmetry.space_group_name_H-M   'P 1'
#
loop_
_entity.id
_entity.type
_entity.pdbx_description
1 polymer ?
#
loop_
_entity_poly.entity_id
_entity_poly.type
_entity_poly.pdbx_seq_one_letter_code
_entity_poly.pdbx_strand_id
1 'polypeptide(L)'
;MTGPIRTLWPAAAGWAAFGALELPAEHPLRVLVVVAFLAVGPGYALAGDGASVPATAVTSVAGSAALCALTAEAYLLAGAFSAPRVIGTLAGLTTTAALIRAVVRTHTRREELR
;
A
#
# COMPACT_ATOMS: atom_id res chain seq x y z
N MET A 1 -10.06 -15.65 12.06
CA MET A 1 -9.27 -14.66 12.83
C MET A 1 -9.14 -13.37 12.00
N THR A 2 -10.11 -12.47 12.10
CA THR A 2 -10.21 -11.19 11.37
C THR A 2 -9.90 -10.02 12.32
N GLY A 3 -8.63 -9.92 12.73
CA GLY A 3 -8.21 -8.91 13.71
C GLY A 3 -7.76 -7.58 13.08
N PRO A 4 -7.77 -6.48 13.85
CA PRO A 4 -7.26 -5.15 13.44
C PRO A 4 -5.79 -5.16 12.98
N ILE A 5 -5.06 -6.21 13.32
CA ILE A 5 -3.66 -6.45 12.96
C ILE A 5 -3.48 -6.62 11.43
N ARG A 6 -4.43 -7.24 10.73
CA ARG A 6 -4.33 -7.43 9.26
C ARG A 6 -4.46 -6.13 8.48
N THR A 7 -5.23 -5.17 8.99
CA THR A 7 -5.38 -3.84 8.39
C THR A 7 -4.14 -2.96 8.54
N LEU A 8 -3.30 -3.22 9.54
CA LEU A 8 -2.06 -2.46 9.79
C LEU A 8 -0.87 -2.97 8.96
N TRP A 9 -0.92 -4.20 8.48
CA TRP A 9 0.18 -4.82 7.73
C TRP A 9 0.61 -4.06 6.47
N PRO A 10 -0.32 -3.54 5.63
CA PRO A 10 0.05 -2.78 4.44
C PRO A 10 0.73 -1.45 4.78
N ALA A 11 0.30 -0.81 5.87
CA ALA A 11 0.92 0.43 6.34
C ALA A 11 2.35 0.15 6.85
N ALA A 12 2.54 -0.88 7.67
CA ALA A 12 3.86 -1.30 8.14
C ALA A 12 4.80 -1.66 6.96
N ALA A 13 4.28 -2.35 5.93
CA ALA A 13 5.03 -2.67 4.72
C ALA A 13 5.47 -1.42 3.93
N GLY A 14 4.61 -0.38 3.87
CA GLY A 14 4.96 0.89 3.23
C GLY A 14 6.07 1.64 3.96
N TRP A 15 6.02 1.68 5.29
CA TRP A 15 7.08 2.29 6.10
C TRP A 15 8.40 1.49 6.06
N ALA A 16 8.32 0.16 5.99
CA ALA A 16 9.49 -0.70 5.78
C ALA A 16 10.15 -0.46 4.41
N ALA A 17 9.34 -0.30 3.35
CA ALA A 17 9.86 0.03 2.02
C ALA A 17 10.48 1.44 1.97
N PHE A 18 9.92 2.40 2.71
CA PHE A 18 10.53 3.72 2.85
C PHE A 18 11.86 3.66 3.59
N GLY A 19 11.94 2.94 4.72
CA GLY A 19 13.19 2.75 5.46
C GLY A 19 14.26 1.99 4.68
N ALA A 20 13.86 1.08 3.78
CA ALA A 20 14.79 0.37 2.90
C ALA A 20 15.50 1.28 1.88
N LEU A 21 15.05 2.53 1.69
CA LEU A 21 15.73 3.49 0.81
C LEU A 21 17.05 4.02 1.36
N GLU A 22 17.27 3.90 2.67
CA GLU A 22 18.55 4.21 3.33
C GLU A 22 19.66 3.21 2.94
N LEU A 23 19.28 2.02 2.42
CA LEU A 23 20.25 1.07 1.90
C LEU A 23 20.79 1.52 0.53
N PRO A 24 22.04 1.15 0.19
CA PRO A 24 22.60 1.41 -1.14
C PRO A 24 21.68 0.92 -2.26
N ALA A 25 21.63 1.62 -3.40
CA ALA A 25 20.72 1.28 -4.50
C ALA A 25 20.95 -0.13 -5.05
N GLU A 26 22.18 -0.62 -4.99
CA GLU A 26 22.61 -1.94 -5.45
C GLU A 26 22.29 -3.05 -4.45
N HIS A 27 21.85 -2.69 -3.25
CA HIS A 27 21.62 -3.66 -2.18
C HIS A 27 20.35 -4.49 -2.50
N PRO A 28 20.45 -5.82 -2.65
CA PRO A 28 19.35 -6.65 -3.14
C PRO A 28 18.13 -6.62 -2.21
N LEU A 29 18.33 -6.46 -0.89
CA LEU A 29 17.25 -6.26 0.08
C LEU A 29 16.42 -5.00 -0.18
N ARG A 30 17.04 -3.90 -0.61
CA ARG A 30 16.30 -2.68 -0.96
C ARG A 30 15.38 -2.94 -2.14
N VAL A 31 15.92 -3.54 -3.20
CA VAL A 31 15.18 -3.87 -4.41
C VAL A 31 14.02 -4.80 -4.06
N LEU A 32 14.29 -5.86 -3.31
CA LEU A 32 13.28 -6.86 -2.96
C LEU A 32 12.13 -6.27 -2.13
N VAL A 33 12.44 -5.48 -1.10
CA VAL A 33 11.42 -4.88 -0.21
C VAL A 33 10.60 -3.81 -0.96
N VAL A 34 11.26 -2.95 -1.74
CA VAL A 34 10.58 -1.88 -2.49
C VAL A 34 9.70 -2.46 -3.59
N VAL A 35 10.19 -3.44 -4.35
CA VAL A 35 9.42 -4.10 -5.42
C VAL A 35 8.23 -4.89 -4.83
N ALA A 36 8.44 -5.62 -3.73
CA ALA A 36 7.35 -6.35 -3.08
C ALA A 36 6.24 -5.40 -2.58
N PHE A 37 6.62 -4.24 -2.01
CA PHE A 37 5.66 -3.22 -1.61
C PHE A 37 4.92 -2.63 -2.82
N LEU A 38 5.64 -2.19 -3.85
CA LEU A 38 5.05 -1.60 -5.05
C LEU A 38 4.09 -2.59 -5.74
N ALA A 39 4.45 -3.87 -5.80
CA ALA A 39 3.67 -4.89 -6.50
C ALA A 39 2.34 -5.23 -5.82
N VAL A 40 2.24 -5.17 -4.48
CA VAL A 40 1.08 -5.73 -3.76
C VAL A 40 0.50 -4.78 -2.71
N GLY A 41 1.33 -3.97 -2.05
CA GLY A 41 0.95 -3.22 -0.85
C GLY A 41 -0.22 -2.23 -1.06
N PRO A 42 -0.07 -1.21 -1.92
CA PRO A 42 -1.10 -0.22 -2.20
C PRO A 42 -2.43 -0.82 -2.66
N GLY A 43 -2.40 -1.76 -3.62
CA GLY A 43 -3.64 -2.36 -4.11
C GLY A 43 -4.29 -3.32 -3.12
N TYR A 44 -3.53 -3.99 -2.25
CA TYR A 44 -4.11 -4.82 -1.19
C TYR A 44 -4.81 -3.97 -0.13
N ALA A 45 -4.24 -2.80 0.21
CA ALA A 45 -4.88 -1.84 1.11
C ALA A 45 -6.25 -1.39 0.60
N LEU A 46 -6.43 -1.28 -0.72
CA LEU A 46 -7.70 -0.93 -1.37
C LEU A 46 -8.65 -2.14 -1.54
N ALA A 47 -8.15 -3.28 -2.03
CA ALA A 47 -8.97 -4.44 -2.41
C ALA A 47 -9.45 -5.28 -1.21
N GLY A 48 -8.56 -5.58 -0.25
CA GLY A 48 -8.85 -6.33 0.99
C GLY A 48 -9.56 -7.67 0.84
N ASP A 49 -10.09 -8.17 1.96
CA ASP A 49 -10.61 -9.54 2.06
C ASP A 49 -12.02 -9.75 1.47
N GLY A 50 -12.53 -8.83 0.63
CA GLY A 50 -13.93 -8.83 0.19
C GLY A 50 -14.27 -9.83 -0.93
N ALA A 51 -13.26 -10.37 -1.62
CA ALA A 51 -13.43 -11.27 -2.77
C ALA A 51 -12.70 -12.60 -2.56
N SER A 52 -12.80 -13.50 -3.54
CA SER A 52 -11.98 -14.71 -3.57
C SER A 52 -10.48 -14.34 -3.61
N VAL A 53 -9.65 -15.14 -2.93
CA VAL A 53 -8.18 -14.95 -2.89
C VAL A 53 -7.56 -14.60 -4.25
N PRO A 54 -7.88 -15.30 -5.37
CA PRO A 54 -7.31 -14.95 -6.68
C PRO A 54 -7.78 -13.59 -7.20
N ALA A 55 -9.04 -13.21 -6.98
CA ALA A 55 -9.56 -11.92 -7.40
C ALA A 55 -8.91 -10.76 -6.61
N THR A 56 -8.73 -10.93 -5.30
CA THR A 56 -8.00 -9.96 -4.47
C THR A 56 -6.53 -9.84 -4.90
N ALA A 57 -5.87 -10.96 -5.24
CA ALA A 57 -4.50 -10.93 -5.72
C ALA A 57 -4.38 -10.12 -7.03
N VAL A 58 -5.18 -10.42 -8.04
CA VAL A 58 -5.13 -9.72 -9.34
C VAL A 58 -5.47 -8.24 -9.20
N THR A 59 -6.55 -7.91 -8.48
CA THR A 59 -6.96 -6.51 -8.29
C THR A 59 -5.95 -5.73 -7.44
N SER A 60 -5.30 -6.37 -6.47
CA SER A 60 -4.23 -5.74 -5.70
C SER A 60 -3.04 -5.40 -6.59
N VAL A 61 -2.58 -6.33 -7.43
CA VAL A 61 -1.43 -6.07 -8.31
C VAL A 61 -1.75 -5.00 -9.34
N ALA A 62 -2.92 -5.08 -9.98
CA ALA A 62 -3.35 -4.09 -10.96
C ALA A 62 -3.53 -2.69 -10.34
N GLY A 63 -4.16 -2.60 -9.17
CA GLY A 63 -4.34 -1.34 -8.45
C GLY A 63 -3.01 -0.74 -7.98
N SER A 64 -2.09 -1.59 -7.53
CA SER A 64 -0.73 -1.18 -7.18
C SER A 64 0.01 -0.60 -8.37
N ALA A 65 0.01 -1.31 -9.51
CA ALA A 65 0.66 -0.85 -10.74
C ALA A 65 0.08 0.49 -11.23
N ALA A 66 -1.24 0.64 -11.22
CA ALA A 66 -1.91 1.88 -11.61
C ALA A 66 -1.53 3.05 -10.69
N LEU A 67 -1.53 2.85 -9.37
CA LEU A 67 -1.12 3.86 -8.39
C LEU A 67 0.35 4.26 -8.56
N CYS A 68 1.23 3.29 -8.80
CA CYS A 68 2.66 3.54 -9.03
C CYS A 68 2.88 4.34 -10.31
N ALA A 69 2.20 3.95 -11.40
CA ALA A 69 2.28 4.67 -12.67
C ALA A 69 1.77 6.11 -12.52
N LEU A 70 0.59 6.30 -11.94
CA LEU A 70 0.01 7.64 -11.72
C LEU A 70 0.87 8.53 -10.82
N THR A 71 1.41 7.99 -9.72
CA THR A 71 2.28 8.77 -8.82
C THR A 71 3.62 9.10 -9.48
N ALA A 72 4.23 8.16 -10.21
CA ALA A 72 5.45 8.43 -10.95
C ALA A 72 5.21 9.49 -12.04
N GLU A 73 4.14 9.37 -12.81
CA GLU A 73 3.78 10.29 -13.88
C GLU A 73 3.46 11.69 -13.33
N ALA A 74 2.72 11.81 -12.23
CA ALA A 74 2.45 13.08 -11.58
C ALA A 74 3.74 13.81 -11.13
N TYR A 75 4.70 13.07 -10.55
CA TYR A 75 5.97 13.64 -10.13
C TYR A 75 6.89 13.97 -11.32
N LEU A 76 6.81 13.22 -12.42
CA LEU A 76 7.52 13.52 -13.67
C LEU A 76 6.97 14.80 -14.30
N LEU A 77 5.64 14.92 -14.41
CA LEU A 77 4.96 16.12 -14.93
C LEU A 77 5.24 17.36 -14.07
N ALA A 78 5.40 17.18 -12.75
CA ALA A 78 5.78 18.25 -11.83
C ALA A 78 7.29 18.60 -11.88
N GLY A 79 8.12 17.91 -12.68
CA GLY A 79 9.57 18.13 -12.73
C GLY A 79 10.29 17.81 -11.42
N ALA A 80 9.65 17.06 -10.52
CA ALA A 80 10.05 16.90 -9.12
C ALA A 80 10.32 15.43 -8.76
N PHE A 81 10.55 14.58 -9.77
CA PHE A 81 10.67 13.13 -9.63
C PHE A 81 11.84 12.74 -8.74
N SER A 82 11.52 11.95 -7.72
CA SER A 82 12.48 11.41 -6.78
C SER A 82 11.91 10.14 -6.15
N ALA A 83 12.68 9.05 -6.13
CA ALA A 83 12.22 7.77 -5.58
C ALA A 83 11.71 7.85 -4.12
N PRO A 84 12.36 8.60 -3.19
CA PRO A 84 11.85 8.81 -1.85
C PRO A 84 10.51 9.54 -1.81
N ARG A 85 10.29 10.50 -2.71
CA ARG A 85 9.02 11.24 -2.77
C ARG A 85 7.90 10.31 -3.18
N VAL A 86 8.07 9.57 -4.28
CA VAL A 86 7.06 8.62 -4.79
C VAL A 86 6.73 7.54 -3.75
N ILE A 87 7.75 6.92 -3.15
CA ILE A 87 7.56 5.86 -2.15
C ILE A 87 6.94 6.42 -0.86
N GLY A 88 7.33 7.61 -0.43
CA GLY A 88 6.72 8.30 0.70
C GLY A 88 5.24 8.61 0.46
N THR A 89 4.87 9.10 -0.72
CA THR A 89 3.46 9.35 -1.08
C THR A 89 2.66 8.06 -1.10
N LEU A 90 3.20 6.99 -1.68
CA LEU A 90 2.55 5.67 -1.71
C LEU A 90 2.38 5.09 -0.30
N ALA A 91 3.38 5.22 0.58
CA ALA A 91 3.28 4.80 1.98
C ALA A 91 2.19 5.59 2.73
N GLY A 92 2.12 6.90 2.49
CA GLY A 92 1.08 7.78 3.01
C GLY A 92 -0.32 7.33 2.55
N LEU A 93 -0.52 7.19 1.24
CA LEU A 93 -1.79 6.76 0.65
C LEU A 93 -2.22 5.37 1.15
N THR A 94 -1.27 4.43 1.26
CA THR A 94 -1.53 3.08 1.80
C THR A 94 -1.96 3.14 3.25
N THR A 95 -1.35 4.02 4.05
CA THR A 95 -1.71 4.25 5.46
C THR A 95 -3.10 4.87 5.58
N THR A 96 -3.41 5.89 4.78
CA THR A 96 -4.73 6.53 4.75
C THR A 96 -5.81 5.51 4.37
N ALA A 97 -5.58 4.72 3.31
CA ALA A 97 -6.50 3.67 2.87
C ALA A 97 -6.75 2.62 3.96
N ALA A 98 -5.69 2.17 4.65
CA ALA A 98 -5.78 1.25 5.77
C ALA A 98 -6.60 1.83 6.94
N LEU A 99 -6.39 3.11 7.27
CA LEU A 99 -7.13 3.80 8.33
C LEU A 99 -8.60 3.97 8.00
N ILE A 100 -8.92 4.45 6.78
CA ILE A 100 -10.32 4.59 6.32
C ILE A 100 -11.04 3.25 6.44
N ARG A 101 -10.39 2.16 6.03
CA ARG A 101 -10.96 0.82 6.17
C ARG A 101 -11.16 0.35 7.59
N ALA A 102 -10.21 0.64 8.47
CA ALA A 102 -10.35 0.33 9.88
C ALA A 102 -11.57 1.05 10.48
N VAL A 103 -11.77 2.32 10.13
CA VAL A 103 -12.91 3.14 10.57
C VAL A 103 -14.24 2.65 9.99
N VAL A 104 -14.28 2.31 8.70
CA VAL A 104 -15.52 1.77 8.08
C VAL A 104 -15.91 0.44 8.72
N ARG A 105 -14.97 -0.49 8.92
CA ARG A 105 -15.25 -1.78 9.57
C ARG A 105 -15.76 -1.62 11.00
N THR A 106 -15.21 -0.68 11.77
CA THR A 106 -15.69 -0.44 13.15
C THR A 106 -17.08 0.18 13.17
N HIS A 107 -17.42 1.04 12.21
CA HIS A 107 -18.78 1.59 12.06
C HIS A 107 -19.80 0.51 11.73
N THR A 108 -19.57 -0.31 10.70
CA THR A 108 -20.51 -1.37 10.30
C THR A 108 -20.77 -2.38 11.43
N ARG A 109 -19.71 -2.80 12.15
CA ARG A 109 -19.85 -3.72 13.29
C ARG A 109 -20.69 -3.13 14.44
N ARG A 110 -20.68 -1.81 14.60
CA ARG A 110 -21.45 -1.12 15.66
C ARG A 110 -22.93 -1.03 15.32
N GLU A 111 -23.28 -0.99 14.03
CA GLU A 111 -24.67 -1.00 13.57
C GLU A 111 -25.32 -2.39 13.72
N GLU A 112 -24.58 -3.48 13.48
CA GLU A 112 -25.10 -4.85 13.65
C GLU A 112 -25.42 -5.25 15.11
N LEU A 113 -24.89 -4.51 16.09
CA LEU A 113 -25.08 -4.78 17.52
C LEU A 113 -26.19 -3.94 18.17
N ARG A 114 -26.87 -3.09 17.39
CA ARG A 114 -28.00 -2.26 17.83
C ARG A 114 -29.32 -2.84 17.32
#